data_AF-A0A1S6J291-F1
#
_entry.id   AF-A0A1S6J291-F1
#
_cell.length_a   1.000
_cell.length_b   1.000
_cell.length_c   1.000
_cell.angle_alpha   90.00
_cell.angle_beta   90.00
_cell.angle_gamma   90.00
#
_symmetry.space_group_name_H-M   'P 1'
#
loop_
_entity.id
_entity.type
_entity.pdbx_description
1 polymer ?
#
loop_
_entity_poly.entity_id
_entity_poly.type
_entity_poly.pdbx_seq_one_letter_code
_entity_poly.pdbx_strand_id
1 'polypeptide(L)'
;MSRSEAAVPLDRTGRPTRAARRLTVFRPPEPAATARQLTDEVANWPLMPVHVLARGEVARAHAPLHGVVAPQQLRLCRLLRDTAHWLTPVGHWNRTCPPPTSPGTPPPPPPGTARCARPARESRQWSRELSAEAVGRWAVRVPRRLHEQIAELPAADRPG
;
A
#
# COMPACT_ATOMS: atom_id res chain seq x y z
N MET A 1 26.70 21.90 4.51
CA MET A 1 25.29 22.04 4.95
C MET A 1 24.63 20.67 4.92
N SER A 2 23.99 20.26 6.01
CA SER A 2 23.17 19.04 6.01
C SER A 2 21.88 19.25 5.19
N ARG A 3 21.29 18.18 4.66
CA ARG A 3 20.03 18.23 3.86
C ARG A 3 18.89 18.92 4.63
N SER A 4 18.86 18.75 5.95
CA SER A 4 17.92 19.39 6.87
C SER A 4 18.13 20.89 7.05
N GLU A 5 19.38 21.36 6.99
CA GLU A 5 19.67 22.80 7.03
C GLU A 5 19.31 23.47 5.70
N ALA A 6 19.48 22.77 4.59
CA ALA A 6 19.01 23.23 3.28
C ALA A 6 17.48 23.36 3.19
N ALA A 7 16.73 22.69 4.09
CA ALA A 7 15.27 22.81 4.17
C ALA A 7 14.82 24.05 4.98
N VAL A 8 15.74 24.80 5.59
CA VAL A 8 15.45 26.02 6.36
C VAL A 8 15.91 27.23 5.55
N PRO A 9 15.03 27.86 4.75
CA PRO A 9 15.44 28.94 3.83
C PRO A 9 15.88 30.22 4.57
N LEU A 10 15.45 30.42 5.82
CA LEU A 10 15.86 31.54 6.66
C LEU A 10 15.77 31.13 8.14
N ASP A 11 16.83 31.41 8.91
CA ASP A 11 16.82 31.22 10.36
C ASP A 11 17.53 32.36 11.10
N ARG A 12 16.76 33.29 11.66
CA ARG A 12 17.28 34.44 12.42
C ARG A 12 17.57 34.12 13.90
N THR A 13 17.13 32.98 14.41
CA THR A 13 17.12 32.67 15.87
C THR A 13 17.80 31.35 16.21
N GLY A 14 18.20 30.57 15.21
CA GLY A 14 18.74 29.21 15.34
C GLY A 14 17.70 28.15 15.72
N ARG A 15 16.45 28.54 16.04
CA ARG A 15 15.41 27.62 16.51
C ARG A 15 14.92 26.67 15.41
N PRO A 16 14.50 27.14 14.21
CA PRO A 16 14.17 26.29 13.07
C PRO A 16 15.26 25.27 12.71
N THR A 17 16.53 25.70 12.67
CA THR A 17 17.66 24.81 12.35
C THR A 17 17.82 23.72 13.40
N ARG A 18 17.71 24.08 14.69
CA ARG A 18 17.75 23.10 15.79
C ARG A 18 16.59 22.11 15.73
N ALA A 19 15.39 22.56 15.35
CA ALA A 19 14.24 21.69 15.16
C ALA A 19 14.41 20.76 13.96
N ALA A 20 14.85 21.27 12.81
CA ALA A 20 15.10 20.48 11.60
C ALA A 20 16.13 19.37 11.86
N ARG A 21 17.18 19.65 12.63
CA ARG A 21 18.17 18.65 13.07
C ARG A 21 17.60 17.54 13.96
N ARG A 22 16.49 17.78 14.67
CA ARG A 22 15.80 16.74 15.45
C ARG A 22 14.91 15.86 14.58
N LEU A 23 14.43 16.39 13.46
CA LEU A 23 13.55 15.68 12.51
C LEU A 23 14.31 14.78 11.53
N THR A 24 15.64 14.87 11.46
CA THR A 24 16.47 14.04 10.57
C THR A 24 16.61 12.60 11.04
N VAL A 25 16.35 12.33 12.32
CA VAL A 25 16.41 10.98 12.86
C VAL A 25 15.18 10.21 12.39
N PHE A 26 15.32 9.50 11.28
CA PHE A 26 14.33 8.54 10.84
C PHE A 26 14.15 7.46 11.92
N ARG A 27 12.90 7.26 12.34
CA ARG A 27 12.52 6.14 13.20
C ARG A 27 11.75 5.13 12.35
N PRO A 28 12.32 3.94 12.08
CA PRO A 28 11.58 2.92 11.36
C PRO A 28 10.34 2.51 12.16
N PRO A 29 9.27 2.07 11.48
CA PRO A 29 8.13 1.48 12.15
C PRO A 29 8.54 0.23 12.97
N GLU A 30 7.85 -0.03 14.08
CA GLU A 30 8.02 -1.30 14.80
C GLU A 30 7.47 -2.44 13.91
N PRO A 31 8.30 -3.42 13.52
CA PRO A 31 7.93 -4.35 12.45
C PRO A 31 6.69 -5.19 12.74
N ALA A 32 6.55 -5.77 13.93
CA ALA A 32 5.49 -6.76 14.18
C ALA A 32 4.10 -6.10 14.31
N ALA A 33 3.99 -5.02 15.08
CA ALA A 33 2.76 -4.26 15.24
C ALA A 33 2.34 -3.61 13.93
N THR A 34 3.30 -3.07 13.17
CA THR A 34 3.01 -2.43 11.88
C THR A 34 2.61 -3.47 10.83
N ALA A 35 3.25 -4.64 10.82
CA ALA A 35 2.86 -5.73 9.93
C ALA A 35 1.43 -6.17 10.22
N ARG A 36 1.06 -6.34 11.50
CA ARG A 36 -0.30 -6.69 11.89
C ARG A 36 -1.31 -5.65 11.41
N GLN A 37 -1.07 -4.38 11.71
CA GLN A 37 -1.96 -3.28 11.29
C GLN A 37 -2.14 -3.29 9.76
N LEU A 38 -1.04 -3.34 9.01
CA LEU A 38 -1.10 -3.31 7.55
C LEU A 38 -1.78 -4.54 6.97
N THR A 39 -1.57 -5.73 7.56
CA THR A 39 -2.28 -6.94 7.13
C THR A 39 -3.78 -6.83 7.36
N ASP A 40 -4.21 -6.33 8.52
CA ASP A 40 -5.62 -6.06 8.80
C ASP A 40 -6.21 -5.03 7.82
N GLU A 41 -5.46 -3.97 7.51
CA GLU A 41 -5.84 -2.95 6.54
C GLU A 41 -5.96 -3.49 5.11
N VAL A 42 -4.99 -4.29 4.64
CA VAL A 42 -5.05 -4.89 3.30
C VAL A 42 -6.05 -6.05 3.20
N ALA A 43 -6.56 -6.55 4.33
CA ALA A 43 -7.71 -7.44 4.38
C ALA A 43 -9.03 -6.67 4.26
N ASN A 44 -9.16 -5.57 5.02
CA ASN A 44 -10.40 -4.82 5.16
C ASN A 44 -10.68 -3.87 3.99
N TRP A 45 -9.70 -3.04 3.62
CA TRP A 45 -9.90 -1.98 2.64
C TRP A 45 -10.33 -2.44 1.25
N PRO A 46 -9.95 -3.64 0.75
CA PRO A 46 -10.48 -4.15 -0.50
C PRO A 46 -11.99 -4.36 -0.52
N LEU A 47 -12.67 -4.54 0.63
CA LEU A 47 -14.13 -4.73 0.70
C LEU A 47 -14.90 -3.62 0.00
N MET A 48 -14.51 -2.38 0.23
CA MET A 48 -15.21 -1.23 -0.34
C MET A 48 -15.14 -1.19 -1.88
N PRO A 49 -13.97 -1.25 -2.55
CA PRO A 49 -13.93 -1.36 -4.00
C PRO A 49 -14.61 -2.63 -4.53
N VAL A 50 -14.64 -3.75 -3.80
CA VAL A 50 -15.45 -4.92 -4.19
C VAL A 50 -16.92 -4.55 -4.33
N HIS A 51 -17.50 -3.94 -3.29
CA HIS A 51 -18.92 -3.59 -3.28
C HIS A 51 -19.26 -2.53 -4.32
N VAL A 52 -18.36 -1.58 -4.55
CA VAL A 52 -18.52 -0.55 -5.58
C VAL A 52 -18.47 -1.17 -6.99
N LEU A 53 -17.53 -2.10 -7.24
CA LEU A 53 -17.46 -2.83 -8.50
C LEU A 53 -18.68 -3.72 -8.73
N ALA A 54 -19.20 -4.39 -7.69
CA ALA A 54 -20.39 -5.23 -7.78
C ALA A 54 -21.64 -4.45 -8.23
N ARG A 55 -21.67 -3.13 -8.01
CA ARG A 55 -22.73 -2.21 -8.47
C ARG A 55 -22.48 -1.65 -9.87
N GLY A 56 -21.38 -2.01 -10.52
CA GLY A 56 -20.98 -1.45 -11.82
C GLY A 56 -20.37 -0.04 -11.74
N GLU A 57 -20.09 0.48 -10.54
CA GLU A 57 -19.55 1.83 -10.32
C GLU A 57 -18.02 1.87 -10.54
N VAL A 58 -17.57 1.47 -11.74
CA VAL A 58 -16.14 1.26 -12.08
C VAL A 58 -15.27 2.49 -11.80
N ALA A 59 -15.73 3.69 -12.21
CA ALA A 59 -14.97 4.92 -12.00
C ALA A 59 -14.81 5.25 -10.51
N ARG A 60 -15.84 4.97 -9.70
CA ARG A 60 -15.78 5.17 -8.24
C ARG A 60 -14.87 4.17 -7.57
N ALA A 61 -14.78 2.93 -8.07
CA ALA A 61 -13.89 1.91 -7.54
C ALA A 61 -12.41 2.23 -7.75
N HIS A 62 -12.08 3.04 -8.75
CA HIS A 62 -10.70 3.48 -9.02
C HIS A 62 -10.11 4.28 -7.84
N ALA A 63 -10.87 5.25 -7.30
CA ALA A 63 -10.42 6.11 -6.21
C ALA A 63 -9.90 5.34 -4.97
N PRO A 64 -10.63 4.37 -4.39
CA PRO A 64 -10.16 3.62 -3.25
C PRO A 64 -9.08 2.58 -3.56
N LEU A 65 -9.08 1.98 -4.76
CA LEU A 65 -8.00 1.08 -5.16
C LEU A 65 -6.64 1.82 -5.15
N HIS A 66 -6.60 3.05 -5.66
CA HIS A 66 -5.37 3.82 -5.75
C HIS A 66 -5.08 4.68 -4.52
N GLY A 67 -6.11 5.23 -3.87
CA GLY A 67 -5.96 6.13 -2.74
C GLY A 67 -5.83 5.42 -1.39
N VAL A 68 -6.30 4.17 -1.28
CA VAL A 68 -6.34 3.43 -0.02
C VAL A 68 -5.63 2.08 -0.11
N VAL A 69 -6.02 1.21 -1.04
CA VAL A 69 -5.49 -0.17 -1.08
C VAL A 69 -4.02 -0.19 -1.48
N ALA A 70 -3.66 0.40 -2.61
CA ALA A 70 -2.28 0.37 -3.12
C ALA A 70 -1.26 0.98 -2.13
N PRO A 71 -1.51 2.14 -1.47
CA PRO A 71 -0.58 2.67 -0.46
C PRO A 71 -0.28 1.70 0.67
N GLN A 72 -1.27 0.94 1.15
CA GLN A 72 -1.06 -0.03 2.25
C GLN A 72 -0.29 -1.26 1.79
N GLN A 73 -0.56 -1.75 0.58
CA GLN A 73 0.23 -2.83 -0.05
C GLN A 73 1.69 -2.41 -0.21
N LEU A 74 1.94 -1.19 -0.70
CA LEU A 74 3.28 -0.66 -0.86
C LEU A 74 4.00 -0.51 0.49
N ARG A 75 3.31 -0.01 1.53
CA ARG A 75 3.87 0.06 2.88
C ARG A 75 4.21 -1.33 3.42
N LEU A 76 3.39 -2.34 3.15
CA LEU A 76 3.69 -3.71 3.57
C LEU A 76 4.89 -4.29 2.80
N CYS A 77 5.02 -4.06 1.47
CA CYS A 77 6.26 -4.42 0.73
C CYS A 77 7.48 -3.74 1.35
N ARG A 78 7.38 -2.44 1.66
CA ARG A 78 8.46 -1.68 2.29
C ARG A 78 8.87 -2.27 3.64
N LEU A 79 7.89 -2.62 4.48
CA LEU A 79 8.18 -3.25 5.75
C LEU A 79 8.91 -4.59 5.59
N LEU A 80 8.54 -5.38 4.58
CA LEU A 80 9.14 -6.69 4.27
C LEU A 80 10.51 -6.59 3.56
N ARG A 81 10.85 -5.44 2.98
CA ARG A 81 12.05 -5.24 2.15
C ARG A 81 12.97 -4.16 2.73
N ASP A 82 12.55 -2.89 2.64
CA ASP A 82 13.29 -1.70 3.05
C ASP A 82 12.36 -0.54 3.45
N THR A 83 12.59 0.01 4.65
CA THR A 83 11.82 1.11 5.23
C THR A 83 12.38 2.51 4.95
N ALA A 84 13.47 2.67 4.19
CA ALA A 84 14.09 3.97 3.91
C ALA A 84 13.11 5.01 3.31
N HIS A 85 12.11 4.55 2.55
CA HIS A 85 11.06 5.37 1.95
C HIS A 85 9.69 5.16 2.59
N TRP A 86 9.64 4.95 3.91
CA TRP A 86 8.40 4.62 4.63
C TRP A 86 7.24 5.60 4.41
N LEU A 87 7.51 6.91 4.51
CA LEU A 87 6.50 7.96 4.33
C LEU A 87 6.16 8.22 2.85
N THR A 88 7.06 7.84 1.94
CA THR A 88 6.92 8.00 0.48
C THR A 88 7.07 6.64 -0.21
N PRO A 89 6.15 5.69 0.01
CA PRO A 89 6.39 4.27 -0.30
C PRO A 89 6.60 3.98 -1.81
N VAL A 90 6.13 4.86 -2.69
CA VAL A 90 6.36 4.81 -4.15
C VAL A 90 7.77 5.30 -4.53
N GLY A 91 8.41 6.10 -3.69
CA GLY A 91 9.73 6.70 -3.95
C GLY A 91 10.79 5.64 -4.22
N HIS A 92 11.44 5.72 -5.39
CA HIS A 92 12.47 4.77 -5.82
C HIS A 92 12.01 3.31 -5.88
N TRP A 93 10.70 3.04 -6.07
CA TRP A 93 10.11 1.70 -6.11
C TRP A 93 10.87 0.73 -7.04
N ASN A 94 11.13 1.15 -8.28
CA ASN A 94 11.83 0.36 -9.29
C ASN A 94 13.26 -0.07 -8.90
N ARG A 95 13.87 0.58 -7.89
CA ARG A 95 15.22 0.26 -7.41
C ARG A 95 15.21 -0.59 -6.13
N THR A 96 14.07 -0.74 -5.45
CA THR A 96 14.04 -1.17 -4.03
C THR A 96 13.05 -2.29 -3.69
N CYS A 97 11.97 -2.52 -4.45
CA CYS A 97 11.26 -3.81 -4.43
C CYS A 97 11.61 -4.54 -5.76
N PRO A 98 12.08 -5.80 -5.73
CA PRO A 98 12.18 -6.60 -6.95
C PRO A 98 10.79 -6.70 -7.59
N PRO A 99 10.70 -6.83 -8.93
CA PRO A 99 9.41 -7.08 -9.57
C PRO A 99 8.78 -8.30 -8.88
N PRO A 100 7.47 -8.27 -8.56
CA PRO A 100 6.80 -9.46 -8.05
C PRO A 100 7.05 -10.63 -9.01
N THR A 101 7.17 -11.84 -8.46
CA THR A 101 7.46 -13.07 -9.22
C THR A 101 6.33 -13.43 -10.21
N SER A 102 5.15 -12.81 -10.07
CA SER A 102 4.10 -12.73 -11.09
C SER A 102 4.05 -11.32 -11.69
N PRO A 103 3.72 -11.15 -12.98
CA PRO A 103 3.75 -9.85 -13.66
C PRO A 103 2.91 -8.84 -12.87
N GLY A 104 3.61 -7.92 -12.20
CA GLY A 104 3.05 -7.02 -11.23
C GLY A 104 2.15 -5.97 -11.85
N THR A 105 1.05 -5.70 -11.14
CA THR A 105 0.24 -4.48 -11.19
C THR A 105 0.08 -3.88 -12.58
N PRO A 106 -1.01 -4.18 -13.31
CA PRO A 106 -1.29 -3.55 -14.59
C PRO A 106 -1.35 -2.03 -14.40
N PRO A 107 -0.94 -1.25 -15.42
CA PRO A 107 -1.09 0.20 -15.40
C PRO A 107 -2.54 0.57 -15.10
N PRO A 108 -2.80 1.67 -14.36
CA PRO A 108 -4.16 2.11 -14.06
C PRO A 108 -4.94 2.21 -15.38
N PRO A 109 -6.07 1.49 -15.52
CA PRO A 109 -6.85 1.57 -16.74
C PRO A 109 -7.38 2.99 -16.92
N PRO A 110 -7.51 3.49 -18.16
CA PRO A 110 -8.17 4.76 -18.41
C PRO A 110 -9.60 4.71 -17.82
N PRO A 111 -10.09 5.82 -17.25
CA PRO A 111 -11.41 5.85 -16.60
C PRO A 111 -12.49 5.45 -17.61
N GLY A 112 -13.36 4.49 -17.23
CA GLY A 112 -14.58 4.17 -17.97
C GLY A 112 -14.67 2.82 -18.68
N THR A 113 -13.78 1.85 -18.45
CA THR A 113 -13.94 0.50 -19.03
C THR A 113 -14.01 -0.57 -17.96
N ALA A 114 -14.75 -1.67 -18.23
CA ALA A 114 -14.88 -2.91 -17.46
C ALA A 114 -13.55 -3.57 -17.00
N ARG A 115 -12.41 -2.90 -17.20
CA ARG A 115 -11.05 -3.32 -16.90
C ARG A 115 -10.63 -3.16 -15.44
N CYS A 116 -11.46 -2.70 -14.51
CA CYS A 116 -11.07 -2.66 -13.08
C CYS A 116 -11.17 -4.02 -12.37
N ALA A 117 -11.90 -4.99 -12.92
CA ALA A 117 -12.06 -6.30 -12.27
C ALA A 117 -10.75 -7.07 -12.17
N ARG A 118 -9.96 -7.14 -13.26
CA ARG A 118 -8.65 -7.80 -13.29
C ARG A 118 -7.61 -7.13 -12.35
N PRO A 119 -7.33 -5.82 -12.44
CA PRO A 119 -6.47 -5.11 -11.50
C PRO A 119 -6.92 -5.25 -10.03
N ALA A 120 -8.24 -5.27 -9.76
CA ALA A 120 -8.74 -5.50 -8.41
C ALA A 120 -8.46 -6.94 -7.93
N ARG A 121 -8.58 -7.95 -8.79
CA ARG A 121 -8.23 -9.36 -8.46
C ARG A 121 -6.73 -9.51 -8.23
N GLU A 122 -5.90 -8.96 -9.11
CA GLU A 122 -4.43 -8.99 -8.99
C GLU A 122 -3.96 -8.25 -7.73
N SER A 123 -4.56 -7.10 -7.42
CA SER A 123 -4.32 -6.38 -6.17
C SER A 123 -4.66 -7.25 -4.94
N ARG A 124 -5.81 -7.95 -4.94
CA ARG A 124 -6.16 -8.86 -3.83
C ARG A 124 -5.19 -10.03 -3.70
N GLN A 125 -4.76 -10.61 -4.81
CA GLN A 125 -3.77 -11.69 -4.80
C GLN A 125 -2.46 -11.21 -4.18
N TRP A 126 -1.99 -10.02 -4.57
CA TRP A 126 -0.78 -9.45 -3.99
C TRP A 126 -0.91 -9.13 -2.49
N SER A 127 -2.07 -8.62 -2.03
CA SER A 127 -2.34 -8.47 -0.58
C SER A 127 -2.16 -9.79 0.18
N ARG A 128 -2.59 -10.92 -0.40
CA ARG A 128 -2.47 -12.24 0.23
C ARG A 128 -1.04 -12.71 0.31
N GLU A 129 -0.26 -12.52 -0.76
CA GLU A 129 1.17 -12.86 -0.80
C GLU A 129 1.95 -12.07 0.25
N LEU A 130 1.76 -10.76 0.31
CA LEU A 130 2.39 -9.89 1.31
C LEU A 130 1.99 -10.28 2.74
N SER A 131 0.71 -10.59 2.95
CA SER A 131 0.20 -11.01 4.26
C SER A 131 0.78 -12.37 4.68
N ALA A 132 0.88 -13.34 3.75
CA ALA A 132 1.48 -14.64 4.01
C ALA A 132 2.97 -14.51 4.38
N GLU A 133 3.70 -13.64 3.70
CA GLU A 133 5.10 -13.37 4.03
C GLU A 133 5.23 -12.70 5.41
N ALA A 134 4.37 -11.73 5.72
CA ALA A 134 4.36 -11.08 7.03
C ALA A 134 4.05 -12.06 8.17
N VAL A 135 3.13 -13.01 7.95
CA VAL A 135 2.87 -14.13 8.89
C VAL A 135 4.13 -14.96 9.09
N GLY A 136 4.78 -15.36 8.01
CA GLY A 136 6.00 -16.16 8.08
C GLY A 136 7.14 -15.46 8.83
N ARG A 137 7.24 -14.14 8.69
CA ARG A 137 8.34 -13.35 9.26
C ARG A 137 8.11 -12.90 10.71
N TRP A 138 6.88 -12.54 11.06
CA TRP A 138 6.57 -11.92 12.37
C TRP A 138 5.44 -12.61 13.14
N ALA A 139 4.97 -13.78 12.70
CA ALA A 139 3.90 -14.54 13.34
C ALA A 139 2.61 -13.73 13.61
N VAL A 140 2.34 -12.73 12.76
CA VAL A 140 1.12 -11.93 12.87
C VAL A 140 -0.11 -12.81 12.63
N ARG A 141 -1.17 -12.61 13.43
CA ARG A 141 -2.44 -13.30 13.18
C ARG A 141 -3.13 -12.65 11.99
N VAL A 142 -3.39 -13.45 10.97
CA VAL A 142 -4.16 -13.03 9.80
C VAL A 142 -5.53 -13.67 9.87
N PRO A 143 -6.62 -12.90 9.69
CA PRO A 143 -7.96 -13.46 9.60
C PRO A 143 -8.13 -14.17 8.25
N ARG A 144 -7.48 -15.34 8.06
CA ARG A 144 -7.44 -16.08 6.77
C ARG A 144 -8.83 -16.31 6.19
N ARG A 145 -9.78 -16.68 7.04
CA ARG A 145 -11.20 -16.87 6.67
C ARG A 145 -11.81 -15.61 6.05
N LEU A 146 -11.43 -14.43 6.52
CA LEU A 146 -11.91 -13.14 6.01
C LEU A 146 -11.28 -12.84 4.64
N HIS A 147 -9.98 -13.10 4.46
CA HIS A 147 -9.35 -13.00 3.14
C HIS A 147 -9.96 -13.97 2.13
N GLU A 148 -10.27 -15.20 2.54
CA GLU A 148 -10.95 -16.24 1.74
C GLU A 148 -12.33 -15.77 1.26
N GLN A 149 -13.19 -15.40 2.21
CA GLN A 149 -14.53 -14.87 1.92
C GLN A 149 -14.51 -13.67 0.97
N ILE A 150 -13.51 -12.78 1.09
CA ILE A 150 -13.38 -11.61 0.22
C ILE A 150 -12.93 -11.95 -1.19
N ALA A 151 -12.12 -12.98 -1.39
CA ALA A 151 -11.71 -13.36 -2.75
C ALA A 151 -12.82 -14.06 -3.52
N GLU A 152 -13.74 -14.73 -2.82
CA GLU A 152 -14.93 -15.33 -3.41
C GLU A 152 -15.96 -14.28 -3.85
N LEU A 153 -15.87 -13.05 -3.34
CA LEU A 153 -16.77 -11.98 -3.77
C LEU A 153 -16.50 -11.61 -5.24
N PRO A 154 -17.51 -11.74 -6.12
CA PRO A 154 -17.36 -11.46 -7.53
C PRO A 154 -16.99 -9.99 -7.75
N ALA A 155 -15.83 -9.75 -8.38
CA ALA A 155 -15.59 -8.48 -9.06
C ALA A 155 -16.37 -8.56 -10.38
N ALA A 156 -17.47 -7.80 -10.47
CA ALA A 156 -18.43 -7.90 -11.56
C ALA A 156 -17.77 -7.97 -12.95
N ASP A 157 -17.97 -9.09 -13.64
CA ASP A 157 -17.96 -9.19 -15.09
C ASP A 157 -19.42 -9.40 -15.50
N ARG A 158 -20.15 -8.31 -15.73
CA ARG A 158 -21.38 -8.41 -16.53
C ARG A 158 -21.03 -7.90 -17.93
N PRO A 159 -21.16 -8.74 -18.97
CA PRO A 159 -21.11 -8.24 -20.33
C PRO A 159 -22.34 -7.33 -20.51
N GLY A 160 -22.07 -6.06 -20.82
CA GLY A 160 -23.06 -5.17 -21.42
C GLY A 160 -23.06 -5.38 -22.92
#